data_AF-A0A2N6U1Y8-F1
#
_entry.id   AF-A0A2N6U1Y8-F1
#
_cell.length_a   1.000
_cell.length_b   1.000
_cell.length_c   1.000
_cell.angle_alpha   90.00
_cell.angle_beta   90.00
_cell.angle_gamma   90.00
#
_symmetry.space_group_name_H-M   'P 1'
#
loop_
_entity.id
_entity.type
_entity.pdbx_description
1 polymer ?
#
loop_
_entity_poly.entity_id
_entity_poly.type
_entity_poly.pdbx_seq_one_letter_code
_entity_poly.pdbx_strand_id
1 'polypeptide(L)'
;MPRPPRFIDATAEQLLQLRVVSSHQWLLRLIGAAAALAALTLALSGQFSANLGALMVSGLVVIGVLAQMRWPDTELGLLGPLAIVLAVMARPQLPLWLAAAVGLLLLVAHMSFAAAAMFPVHGVLNRSGWSLLLRAAGAAIGLAVLGSALVTAAMGVVLGPWAMLPAVLAALALLVAMLPRAPLDG
;
A
#
# COMPACT_ATOMS: atom_id res chain seq x y z
N MET A 1 -49.18 24.43 4.50
CA MET A 1 -48.67 23.66 3.36
C MET A 1 -48.20 22.30 3.86
N PRO A 2 -48.80 21.18 3.40
CA PRO A 2 -48.36 19.85 3.80
C PRO A 2 -46.97 19.56 3.19
N ARG A 3 -46.04 19.03 3.98
CA ARG A 3 -44.73 18.59 3.50
C ARG A 3 -44.92 17.36 2.59
N PRO A 4 -44.26 17.30 1.43
CA PRO A 4 -44.33 16.11 0.58
C PRO A 4 -43.80 14.88 1.33
N PRO A 5 -44.37 13.68 1.11
CA PRO A 5 -43.89 12.46 1.73
C PRO A 5 -42.43 12.19 1.33
N ARG A 6 -41.57 12.01 2.33
CA ARG A 6 -40.19 11.52 2.12
C ARG A 6 -40.29 10.06 1.66
N PHE A 7 -40.15 9.83 0.36
CA PHE A 7 -40.18 8.49 -0.25
C PHE A 7 -38.90 7.68 -0.05
N ILE A 8 -37.89 8.22 0.63
CA ILE A 8 -36.65 7.51 0.93
C ILE A 8 -36.63 7.24 2.43
N ASP A 9 -36.62 5.95 2.77
CA ASP A 9 -36.39 5.47 4.13
C ASP A 9 -35.05 6.05 4.64
N ALA A 10 -35.03 6.57 5.86
CA ALA A 10 -33.82 7.12 6.47
C ALA A 10 -32.66 6.11 6.48
N THR A 11 -32.97 4.81 6.56
CA THR A 11 -31.98 3.73 6.45
C THR A 11 -31.44 3.58 5.02
N ALA A 12 -32.29 3.71 3.99
CA ALA A 12 -31.86 3.70 2.59
C ALA A 12 -30.99 4.92 2.25
N GLU A 13 -31.28 6.09 2.83
CA GLU A 13 -30.47 7.29 2.68
C GLU A 13 -29.09 7.15 3.36
N GLN A 14 -29.03 6.55 4.54
CA GLN A 14 -27.76 6.21 5.21
C GLN A 14 -26.95 5.18 4.40
N LEU A 15 -27.60 4.15 3.84
CA LEU A 15 -26.95 3.15 2.98
C LEU A 15 -26.45 3.74 1.65
N LEU A 16 -27.15 4.73 1.09
CA LEU A 16 -26.70 5.49 -0.08
C LEU A 16 -25.51 6.38 0.26
N GLN A 17 -25.52 7.03 1.43
CA GLN A 17 -24.39 7.84 1.90
C GLN A 17 -23.15 6.99 2.13
N LEU A 18 -23.28 5.76 2.64
CA LEU A 18 -22.17 4.80 2.80
C LEU A 18 -21.46 4.42 1.48
N ARG A 19 -22.04 4.74 0.31
CA ARG A 19 -21.40 4.52 -1.00
C ARG A 19 -20.52 5.69 -1.46
N VAL A 20 -20.51 6.81 -0.74
CA VAL A 20 -19.81 8.03 -1.17
C VAL A 20 -18.38 8.04 -0.60
N VAL A 21 -17.40 7.78 -1.46
CA VAL A 21 -15.97 7.86 -1.10
C VAL A 21 -15.60 9.32 -0.81
N SER A 22 -15.01 9.60 0.36
CA SER A 22 -14.63 10.95 0.74
C SER A 22 -13.41 11.45 -0.06
N SER A 23 -13.26 12.77 -0.21
CA SER A 23 -12.10 13.36 -0.92
C SER A 23 -10.76 12.96 -0.30
N HIS A 24 -10.71 12.77 1.02
CA HIS A 24 -9.52 12.31 1.74
C HIS A 24 -9.19 10.85 1.43
N GLN A 25 -10.19 9.98 1.35
CA GLN A 25 -10.00 8.59 0.91
C GLN A 25 -9.47 8.55 -0.53
N TRP A 26 -9.99 9.38 -1.43
CA TRP A 26 -9.47 9.50 -2.80
C TRP A 26 -8.03 10.00 -2.84
N LEU A 27 -7.69 11.01 -2.05
CA LEU A 27 -6.32 11.52 -1.95
C LEU A 27 -5.36 10.41 -1.51
N LEU A 28 -5.69 9.66 -0.46
CA LEU A 28 -4.86 8.55 0.03
C LEU A 28 -4.71 7.45 -1.03
N ARG A 29 -5.80 7.10 -1.73
CA ARG A 29 -5.75 6.14 -2.84
C ARG A 29 -4.84 6.61 -3.97
N LEU A 30 -4.91 7.89 -4.34
CA LEU A 30 -4.05 8.48 -5.37
C LEU A 30 -2.58 8.51 -4.96
N ILE A 31 -2.28 8.85 -3.70
CA ILE A 31 -0.92 8.76 -3.16
C ILE A 31 -0.42 7.31 -3.23
N GLY A 32 -1.26 6.36 -2.83
CA GLY A 32 -0.93 4.94 -2.87
C GLY A 32 -0.63 4.45 -4.29
N ALA A 33 -1.48 4.80 -5.25
CA ALA A 33 -1.31 4.48 -6.66
C ALA A 33 -0.04 5.12 -7.24
N ALA A 34 0.20 6.41 -6.97
CA ALA A 34 1.38 7.11 -7.42
C ALA A 34 2.67 6.48 -6.88
N ALA A 35 2.69 6.12 -5.59
CA ALA A 35 3.83 5.44 -4.98
C ALA A 35 4.07 4.05 -5.58
N ALA A 36 3.02 3.25 -5.80
CA ALA A 36 3.14 1.93 -6.42
C ALA A 36 3.64 2.01 -7.88
N LEU A 37 3.13 2.97 -8.65
CA LEU A 37 3.60 3.19 -10.02
C LEU A 37 5.04 3.72 -10.05
N ALA A 38 5.42 4.60 -9.13
CA ALA A 38 6.80 5.03 -8.98
C ALA A 38 7.72 3.84 -8.62
N ALA A 39 7.30 2.96 -7.70
CA ALA A 39 8.04 1.74 -7.36
C ALA A 39 8.22 0.84 -8.60
N LEU A 40 7.17 0.65 -9.40
CA LEU A 40 7.24 -0.07 -10.67
C LEU A 40 8.24 0.58 -11.64
N THR A 41 8.20 1.91 -11.80
CA THR A 41 9.12 2.63 -12.69
C THR A 41 10.57 2.48 -12.28
N LEU A 42 10.86 2.52 -10.98
CA LEU A 42 12.21 2.29 -10.47
C LEU A 42 12.62 0.83 -10.61
N ALA A 43 11.74 -0.12 -10.31
CA ALA A 43 12.04 -1.54 -10.43
C ALA A 43 12.40 -1.94 -11.87
N LEU A 44 11.65 -1.43 -12.85
CA LEU A 44 11.85 -1.73 -14.26
C LEU A 44 12.83 -0.80 -14.99
N SER A 45 13.18 0.36 -14.41
CA SER A 45 14.14 1.38 -14.91
C SER A 45 14.58 1.19 -16.38
N GLY A 46 13.70 1.58 -17.32
CA GLY A 46 13.97 1.57 -18.77
C GLY A 46 13.51 0.33 -19.54
N GLN A 47 12.92 -0.67 -18.87
CA GLN A 47 12.53 -1.95 -19.50
C GLN A 47 11.01 -2.18 -19.60
N PHE A 48 10.20 -1.13 -19.45
CA PHE A 48 8.74 -1.21 -19.37
C PHE A 48 8.06 -2.05 -20.46
N SER A 49 8.57 -2.00 -21.68
CA SER A 49 8.08 -2.76 -22.83
C SER A 49 9.17 -3.61 -23.48
N ALA A 50 10.31 -3.79 -22.81
CA ALA A 50 11.48 -4.42 -23.41
C ALA A 50 11.30 -5.93 -23.60
N ASN A 51 10.44 -6.57 -22.81
CA ASN A 51 10.16 -8.00 -22.90
C ASN A 51 8.77 -8.36 -22.32
N LEU A 52 8.31 -9.58 -22.63
CA LEU A 52 7.03 -10.11 -22.16
C LEU A 52 6.93 -10.13 -20.62
N GLY A 53 8.03 -10.41 -19.93
CA GLY A 53 8.07 -10.41 -18.46
C GLY A 53 7.75 -9.03 -17.87
N ALA A 54 8.36 -7.97 -18.38
CA ALA A 54 8.09 -6.60 -17.95
C ALA A 54 6.64 -6.16 -18.23
N LEU A 55 6.06 -6.61 -19.36
CA LEU A 55 4.64 -6.38 -19.66
C LEU A 55 3.73 -7.11 -18.67
N MET A 56 4.03 -8.37 -18.34
CA MET A 56 3.26 -9.13 -17.34
C MET A 56 3.35 -8.49 -15.95
N VAL A 57 4.55 -8.09 -15.51
CA VAL A 57 4.74 -7.38 -14.22
C VAL A 57 3.94 -6.08 -14.21
N SER A 58 4.07 -5.25 -15.25
CA SER A 58 3.34 -3.99 -15.36
C SER A 58 1.82 -4.21 -15.34
N GLY A 59 1.33 -5.21 -16.07
CA GLY A 59 -0.07 -5.60 -16.09
C GLY A 59 -0.59 -6.00 -14.70
N LEU A 60 0.14 -6.87 -13.99
CA LEU A 60 -0.21 -7.28 -12.62
C LEU A 60 -0.23 -6.10 -11.64
N VAL A 61 0.72 -5.17 -11.75
CA VAL A 61 0.74 -3.96 -10.94
C VAL A 61 -0.44 -3.06 -11.24
N VAL A 62 -0.74 -2.81 -12.51
CA VAL A 62 -1.89 -1.99 -12.91
C VAL A 62 -3.18 -2.63 -12.41
N ILE A 63 -3.37 -3.93 -12.59
CA ILE A 63 -4.55 -4.66 -12.09
C ILE A 63 -4.65 -4.55 -10.57
N GLY A 64 -3.55 -4.80 -9.84
CA GLY A 64 -3.52 -4.70 -8.38
C GLY A 64 -3.82 -3.28 -7.87
N VAL A 65 -3.26 -2.25 -8.51
CA VAL A 65 -3.54 -0.85 -8.17
C VAL A 65 -5.00 -0.51 -8.45
N LEU A 66 -5.54 -0.88 -9.62
CA LEU A 66 -6.95 -0.64 -9.95
C LEU A 66 -7.89 -1.36 -8.96
N ALA A 67 -7.54 -2.58 -8.56
CA ALA A 67 -8.26 -3.33 -7.54
C ALA A 67 -8.26 -2.56 -6.20
N GLN A 68 -7.11 -2.09 -5.71
CA GLN A 68 -7.05 -1.30 -4.46
C GLN A 68 -7.72 0.07 -4.57
N MET A 69 -7.68 0.70 -5.74
CA MET A 69 -8.39 1.95 -6.01
C MET A 69 -9.90 1.76 -5.91
N ARG A 70 -10.42 0.59 -6.31
CA ARG A 70 -11.84 0.25 -6.23
C ARG A 70 -12.27 -0.29 -4.87
N TRP A 71 -11.44 -1.17 -4.29
CA TRP A 71 -11.65 -1.92 -3.07
C TRP A 71 -10.33 -1.97 -2.28
N PRO A 72 -10.08 -1.04 -1.37
CA PRO A 72 -8.78 -0.95 -0.69
C PRO A 72 -8.45 -2.17 0.19
N ASP A 73 -9.47 -2.91 0.65
CA ASP A 73 -9.32 -4.13 1.47
C ASP A 73 -9.15 -5.42 0.65
N THR A 74 -9.04 -5.33 -0.68
CA THR A 74 -8.95 -6.54 -1.52
C THR A 74 -7.60 -7.22 -1.43
N GLU A 75 -7.59 -8.54 -1.28
CA GLU A 75 -6.36 -9.36 -1.35
C GLU A 75 -5.68 -9.26 -2.72
N LEU A 76 -6.43 -8.99 -3.79
CA LEU A 76 -5.89 -8.73 -5.13
C LEU A 76 -4.94 -7.52 -5.15
N GLY A 77 -5.05 -6.64 -4.15
CA GLY A 77 -4.14 -5.53 -3.99
C GLY A 77 -2.69 -5.96 -3.79
N LEU A 78 -2.45 -7.15 -3.24
CA LEU A 78 -1.11 -7.67 -3.03
C LEU A 78 -0.39 -8.08 -4.33
N LEU A 79 -1.13 -8.26 -5.43
CA LEU A 79 -0.56 -8.64 -6.72
C LEU A 79 0.49 -7.63 -7.21
N GLY A 80 0.22 -6.33 -7.05
CA GLY A 80 1.13 -5.28 -7.51
C GLY A 80 2.45 -5.27 -6.74
N PRO A 81 2.44 -5.10 -5.40
CA PRO A 81 3.65 -5.19 -4.59
C PRO A 81 4.42 -6.49 -4.82
N LEU A 82 3.72 -7.64 -4.90
CA LEU A 82 4.36 -8.92 -5.15
C LEU A 82 5.07 -8.96 -6.51
N ALA A 83 4.41 -8.51 -7.57
CA ALA A 83 5.00 -8.46 -8.92
C ALA A 83 6.23 -7.56 -8.97
N ILE A 84 6.20 -6.40 -8.29
CA ILE A 84 7.35 -5.47 -8.20
C ILE A 84 8.51 -6.15 -7.46
N VAL A 85 8.22 -6.81 -6.34
CA VAL A 85 9.21 -7.53 -5.54
C VAL A 85 9.87 -8.64 -6.36
N LEU A 86 9.09 -9.45 -7.09
CA LEU A 86 9.61 -10.49 -7.98
C LEU A 86 10.46 -9.90 -9.11
N ALA A 87 10.06 -8.77 -9.69
CA ALA A 87 10.83 -8.09 -10.73
C ALA A 87 12.17 -7.57 -10.21
N VAL A 88 12.20 -7.03 -8.99
CA VAL A 88 13.43 -6.61 -8.29
C VAL A 88 14.34 -7.82 -8.02
N MET A 89 13.79 -8.94 -7.55
CA MET A 89 14.56 -10.17 -7.30
C MET A 89 15.17 -10.78 -8.56
N ALA A 90 14.47 -10.69 -9.69
CA ALA A 90 14.94 -11.22 -10.95
C ALA A 90 16.16 -10.46 -11.50
N ARG A 91 16.51 -9.30 -10.91
CA ARG A 91 17.66 -8.51 -11.36
C ARG A 91 18.94 -9.00 -10.72
N PRO A 92 19.94 -9.45 -11.52
CA PRO A 92 21.15 -10.04 -10.99
C PRO A 92 22.00 -9.04 -10.19
N GLN A 93 21.90 -7.76 -10.56
CA GLN A 93 22.63 -6.66 -9.95
C GLN A 93 21.66 -5.48 -9.80
N LEU A 94 21.38 -5.12 -8.55
CA LEU A 94 20.56 -3.99 -8.20
C LEU A 94 21.32 -3.12 -7.20
N PRO A 95 21.52 -1.82 -7.49
CA PRO A 95 22.18 -0.97 -6.53
C PRO A 95 21.29 -0.81 -5.27
N LEU A 96 21.93 -0.82 -4.10
CA LEU A 96 21.26 -0.80 -2.80
C LEU A 96 20.28 0.38 -2.65
N TRP A 97 20.66 1.56 -3.13
CA TRP A 97 19.81 2.75 -3.05
C TRP A 97 18.49 2.60 -3.84
N LEU A 98 18.53 1.87 -4.97
CA LEU A 98 17.34 1.63 -5.79
C LEU A 98 16.44 0.59 -5.12
N ALA A 99 17.02 -0.47 -4.55
CA ALA A 99 16.28 -1.45 -3.75
C ALA A 99 15.56 -0.78 -2.56
N ALA A 100 16.29 0.08 -1.83
CA ALA A 100 15.74 0.86 -0.72
C ALA A 100 14.63 1.82 -1.17
N ALA A 101 14.81 2.52 -2.29
CA ALA A 101 13.80 3.42 -2.84
C ALA A 101 12.52 2.67 -3.24
N VAL A 102 12.66 1.52 -3.91
CA VAL A 102 11.50 0.67 -4.27
C VAL A 102 10.78 0.17 -3.01
N GLY A 103 11.52 -0.33 -2.02
CA GLY A 103 10.95 -0.79 -0.76
C GLY A 103 10.19 0.31 -0.01
N LEU A 104 10.75 1.52 0.07
CA LEU A 104 10.11 2.67 0.71
C LEU A 104 8.83 3.09 -0.03
N LEU A 105 8.86 3.12 -1.36
CA LEU A 105 7.67 3.45 -2.16
C LEU A 105 6.57 2.40 -2.01
N LEU A 106 6.92 1.11 -1.94
CA LEU A 106 5.94 0.05 -1.65
C LEU A 106 5.34 0.19 -0.24
N LEU A 107 6.14 0.58 0.76
CA LEU A 107 5.66 0.86 2.10
C LEU A 107 4.69 2.05 2.09
N VAL A 108 5.05 3.16 1.45
CA VAL A 108 4.18 4.33 1.31
C VAL A 108 2.87 3.95 0.59
N ALA A 109 2.95 3.14 -0.47
CA ALA A 109 1.78 2.66 -1.18
C ALA A 109 0.84 1.88 -0.25
N HIS A 110 1.38 0.88 0.46
CA HIS A 110 0.63 0.06 1.40
C HIS A 110 0.00 0.90 2.52
N MET A 111 0.76 1.78 3.17
CA MET A 111 0.24 2.63 4.24
C MET A 111 -0.88 3.55 3.76
N SER A 112 -0.77 4.07 2.53
CA SER A 112 -1.79 4.97 1.96
C SER A 112 -3.08 4.22 1.65
N PHE A 113 -3.01 3.02 1.06
CA PHE A 113 -4.19 2.20 0.81
C PHE A 113 -4.80 1.63 2.08
N ALA A 114 -3.99 1.17 3.03
CA ALA A 114 -4.45 0.71 4.34
C ALA A 114 -5.15 1.83 5.12
N ALA A 115 -4.58 3.05 5.10
CA ALA A 115 -5.25 4.22 5.66
C ALA A 115 -6.57 4.50 4.95
N ALA A 116 -6.60 4.47 3.61
CA ALA A 116 -7.82 4.70 2.83
C ALA A 116 -8.93 3.67 3.11
N ALA A 117 -8.57 2.43 3.46
CA ALA A 117 -9.47 1.38 3.92
C ALA A 117 -10.00 1.63 5.34
N MET A 118 -9.13 2.00 6.27
CA MET A 118 -9.48 2.22 7.68
C MET A 118 -10.27 3.52 7.91
N PHE A 119 -10.22 4.49 7.00
CA PHE A 119 -10.97 5.73 7.18
C PHE A 119 -12.47 5.50 7.04
N PRO A 120 -13.29 5.88 8.04
CA PRO A 120 -14.74 5.79 7.93
C PRO A 120 -15.23 6.68 6.79
N VAL A 121 -16.24 6.21 6.07
CA VAL A 121 -16.81 6.86 4.87
C VAL A 121 -17.26 8.31 5.13
N HIS A 122 -17.57 8.67 6.38
CA HIS A 122 -18.00 10.01 6.79
C HIS A 122 -16.99 10.76 7.66
N GLY A 123 -15.81 10.18 7.90
CA GLY A 123 -14.76 10.82 8.70
C GLY A 123 -14.06 11.92 7.92
N VAL A 124 -14.27 13.18 8.30
CA VAL A 124 -13.38 14.27 7.88
C VAL A 124 -12.11 14.14 8.71
N LEU A 125 -10.96 13.99 8.04
CA LEU A 125 -9.66 14.01 8.71
C LEU A 125 -9.42 15.40 9.32
N ASN A 126 -9.60 15.52 10.62
CA ASN A 126 -9.17 16.69 11.35
C ASN A 126 -7.64 16.68 11.54
N ARG A 127 -7.10 17.82 11.99
CA ARG A 127 -5.65 18.00 12.19
C ARG A 127 -5.02 16.94 13.10
N SER A 128 -5.73 16.50 14.15
CA SER A 128 -5.27 15.43 15.05
C SER A 128 -5.22 14.07 14.37
N GLY A 129 -6.19 13.74 13.52
CA GLY A 129 -6.20 12.51 12.73
C GLY A 129 -5.02 12.45 11.76
N TRP A 130 -4.73 13.57 11.09
CA TRP A 130 -3.54 13.70 10.23
C TRP A 130 -2.24 13.53 11.03
N SER A 131 -2.15 14.16 12.20
CA SER A 131 -0.97 14.03 13.06
C SER A 131 -0.75 12.59 13.52
N LEU A 132 -1.80 11.87 13.92
CA LEU A 132 -1.69 10.47 14.34
C LEU A 132 -1.27 9.57 13.18
N LEU A 133 -1.89 9.74 12.00
CA LEU A 133 -1.54 9.01 10.78
C LEU A 133 -0.07 9.23 10.41
N LEU A 134 0.39 10.48 10.41
CA LEU A 134 1.79 10.83 10.09
C LEU A 134 2.77 10.30 11.13
N ARG A 135 2.40 10.28 12.41
CA ARG A 135 3.23 9.66 13.46
C ARG A 135 3.34 8.15 13.29
N ALA A 136 2.23 7.47 13.01
CA ALA A 136 2.23 6.04 12.74
C ALA A 136 3.03 5.71 11.48
N ALA A 137 2.87 6.51 10.41
CA ALA A 137 3.67 6.42 9.19
C ALA A 137 5.16 6.61 9.47
N GLY A 138 5.53 7.64 10.22
CA GLY A 138 6.92 7.91 10.62
C GLY A 138 7.50 6.77 11.46
N ALA A 139 6.74 6.20 12.39
CA ALA A 139 7.18 5.05 13.19
C ALA A 139 7.42 3.80 12.33
N ALA A 140 6.52 3.49 11.40
CA ALA A 140 6.68 2.33 10.50
C ALA A 140 7.89 2.51 9.57
N ILE A 141 8.07 3.71 9.00
CA ILE A 141 9.25 4.05 8.19
C ILE A 141 10.52 3.91 9.03
N GLY A 142 10.53 4.45 10.26
CA GLY A 142 11.67 4.34 11.17
C GLY A 142 12.04 2.89 11.50
N LEU A 143 11.05 2.05 11.81
CA LEU A 143 11.24 0.62 12.03
C LEU A 143 11.76 -0.10 10.78
N ALA A 144 11.24 0.22 9.60
CA ALA A 144 11.71 -0.36 8.35
C ALA A 144 13.18 0.00 8.05
N VAL A 145 13.57 1.26 8.31
CA VAL A 145 14.96 1.72 8.19
C VAL A 145 15.87 1.01 9.19
N LEU A 146 15.47 0.95 10.46
CA LEU A 146 16.24 0.27 11.51
C LEU A 146 16.40 -1.22 11.23
N GLY A 147 15.32 -1.91 10.85
CA GLY A 147 15.38 -3.32 10.46
C GLY A 147 16.30 -3.56 9.27
N SER A 148 16.23 -2.70 8.24
CA SER A 148 17.11 -2.78 7.07
C SER A 148 18.58 -2.57 7.43
N ALA A 149 18.87 -1.60 8.30
CA ALA A 149 20.21 -1.32 8.79
C ALA A 149 20.77 -2.48 9.63
N LEU A 150 19.95 -3.05 10.53
CA LEU A 150 20.32 -4.20 11.35
C LEU A 150 20.62 -5.44 10.51
N VAL A 151 19.77 -5.76 9.51
CA VAL A 151 20.02 -6.88 8.60
C VAL A 151 21.33 -6.68 7.83
N THR A 152 21.57 -5.46 7.34
CA THR A 152 22.79 -5.14 6.60
C THR A 152 24.03 -5.23 7.48
N ALA A 153 23.96 -4.74 8.73
CA ALA A 153 25.06 -4.80 9.69
C ALA A 153 25.33 -6.24 10.16
N ALA A 154 24.28 -7.01 10.45
CA ALA A 154 24.38 -8.39 10.94
C ALA A 154 24.96 -9.35 9.90
N MET A 155 24.73 -9.10 8.61
CA MET A 155 25.21 -10.02 7.58
C MET A 155 26.68 -9.86 7.24
N GLY A 156 27.38 -8.81 7.69
CA GLY A 156 28.85 -8.68 7.65
C GLY A 156 29.52 -8.79 6.26
N VAL A 157 28.73 -8.91 5.20
CA VAL A 157 29.15 -9.20 3.82
C VAL A 157 28.22 -8.40 2.88
N VAL A 158 28.72 -8.01 1.70
CA VAL A 158 27.90 -7.37 0.65
C VAL A 158 26.80 -8.35 0.22
N LEU A 159 25.60 -8.13 0.75
CA LEU A 159 24.45 -8.93 0.39
C LEU A 159 24.04 -8.65 -1.05
N GLY A 160 23.81 -9.71 -1.81
CA GLY A 160 23.07 -9.58 -3.05
C GLY A 160 21.63 -9.06 -2.77
N PRO A 161 21.02 -8.33 -3.70
CA PRO A 161 19.74 -7.62 -3.50
C PRO A 161 18.59 -8.49 -2.94
N TRP A 162 18.65 -9.79 -3.17
CA TRP A 162 17.72 -10.82 -2.69
C TRP A 162 17.68 -11.02 -1.17
N ALA A 163 18.69 -10.56 -0.42
CA ALA A 163 18.67 -10.66 1.05
C ALA A 163 17.94 -9.49 1.75
N MET A 164 17.48 -8.47 1.01
CA MET A 164 16.50 -7.50 1.53
C MET A 164 15.07 -8.05 1.50
N LEU A 165 14.81 -9.11 0.74
CA LEU A 165 13.50 -9.73 0.61
C LEU A 165 12.93 -10.26 1.93
N PRO A 166 13.71 -10.96 2.79
CA PRO A 166 13.26 -11.37 4.10
C PRO A 166 12.94 -10.17 5.00
N ALA A 167 13.63 -9.03 4.85
CA ALA A 167 13.35 -7.83 5.63
C ALA A 167 12.03 -7.16 5.20
N VAL A 168 11.76 -7.10 3.89
CA VAL A 168 10.48 -6.60 3.35
C VAL A 168 9.34 -7.57 3.66
N LEU A 169 9.56 -8.87 3.50
CA LEU A 169 8.60 -9.92 3.89
C LEU A 169 8.38 -9.96 5.41
N ALA A 170 9.41 -9.72 6.21
CA ALA A 170 9.29 -9.61 7.67
C ALA A 170 8.54 -8.35 8.06
N ALA A 171 8.78 -7.21 7.40
CA ALA A 171 8.02 -5.99 7.63
C ALA A 171 6.54 -6.16 7.25
N LEU A 172 6.26 -6.80 6.11
CA LEU A 172 4.90 -7.16 5.68
C LEU A 172 4.24 -8.16 6.63
N ALA A 173 4.96 -9.19 7.09
CA ALA A 173 4.46 -10.15 8.07
C ALA A 173 4.19 -9.51 9.43
N LEU A 174 5.03 -8.55 9.87
CA LEU A 174 4.83 -7.78 11.09
C LEU A 174 3.58 -6.90 10.98
N LEU A 175 3.38 -6.25 9.82
CA LEU A 175 2.19 -5.46 9.52
C LEU A 175 0.91 -6.32 9.52
N VAL A 176 0.95 -7.50 8.93
CA VAL A 176 -0.15 -8.48 8.97
C VAL A 176 -0.42 -8.97 10.40
N ALA A 177 0.62 -9.17 11.21
CA ALA A 177 0.50 -9.57 12.61
C ALA A 177 -0.07 -8.47 13.51
N MET A 178 0.09 -7.20 13.14
CA MET A 178 -0.42 -6.04 13.89
C MET A 178 -1.86 -5.65 13.49
N LEU A 179 -2.44 -6.26 12.45
CA LEU A 179 -3.86 -6.05 12.13
C LEU A 179 -4.73 -6.61 13.28
N PRO A 180 -5.71 -5.83 13.79
CA PRO A 180 -6.65 -6.34 14.78
C PRO A 180 -7.42 -7.50 14.15
N ARG A 181 -7.22 -8.70 14.70
CA ARG A 181 -8.03 -9.87 14.33
C ARG A 181 -9.38 -9.70 15.00
N ALA A 182 -10.46 -9.78 14.22
CA ALA A 182 -11.78 -9.97 14.81
C ALA A 182 -11.71 -11.18 15.76
N PRO A 183 -12.22 -11.09 17.00
CA PRO A 183 -12.33 -12.27 17.84
C PRO A 183 -13.17 -13.31 17.08
N LEU A 184 -12.63 -14.52 16.94
CA LEU A 184 -13.33 -15.66 16.32
C LEU A 184 -14.36 -16.29 17.27
N ASP A 185 -14.82 -15.56 18.28
CA ASP A 185 -15.72 -16.06 19.31
C ASP A 185 -16.90 -15.09 19.50
N GLY A 186 -18.11 -15.52 19.11
CA GLY A 186 -19.38 -14.92 19.51
C GLY A 186 -20.43 -14.81 18.41
#